data_AF-A0A2V9CL55-F1
#
_entry.id   AF-A0A2V9CL55-F1
#
_cell.length_a   1.000
_cell.length_b   1.000
_cell.length_c   1.000
_cell.angle_alpha   90.00
_cell.angle_beta   90.00
_cell.angle_gamma   90.00
#
_symmetry.space_group_name_H-M   'P 1'
#
loop_
_entity.id
_entity.type
_entity.pdbx_description
1 polymer ?
#
loop_
_entity_poly.entity_id
_entity_poly.type
_entity_poly.pdbx_seq_one_letter_code
_entity_poly.pdbx_strand_id
1 'polypeptide(L)'
;MIRRYAIALSFVAAAFLSSLLLQRFFAYPFLFLFFAAVMASAWSGGVATGLFAVFLSTLVVDYFFVPPLHSFALNTTDSAYLAAFIVCALAASWVSSSKKKTEQALREMRDQLEIRVAERTSELEKTIAELRENQRQKRQLESERSALSDRLETRKLVDRAKGILQRELMITEEEAYSTIRRESQDRRKSMKEIAESIVLNDEMKHTSPRPRASESRH
;
A
#
# COMPACT_ATOMS: atom_id res chain seq x y z
N MET A 1 19.40 -22.89 14.21
CA MET A 1 20.88 -22.97 14.26
C MET A 1 21.40 -24.32 13.75
N ILE A 2 20.82 -25.46 14.15
CA ILE A 2 21.26 -26.83 13.77
C ILE A 2 21.39 -27.08 12.26
N ARG A 3 20.47 -26.55 11.43
CA ARG A 3 20.51 -26.75 9.96
C ARG A 3 21.75 -26.17 9.28
N ARG A 4 22.38 -25.15 9.86
CA ARG A 4 23.59 -24.51 9.29
C ARG A 4 24.85 -25.34 9.56
N TYR A 5 24.91 -26.02 10.69
CA TYR A 5 26.01 -26.92 11.03
C TYR A 5 25.95 -28.23 10.23
N ALA A 6 24.75 -28.75 9.95
CA ALA A 6 24.57 -29.94 9.12
C ALA A 6 25.10 -29.73 7.69
N ILE A 7 24.83 -28.57 7.08
CA ILE A 7 25.30 -28.24 5.72
C ILE A 7 26.84 -28.13 5.68
N ALA A 8 27.44 -27.53 6.71
CA ALA A 8 28.90 -27.46 6.83
C ALA A 8 29.53 -28.85 6.97
N LEU A 9 28.93 -29.74 7.76
CA LEU A 9 29.40 -31.11 7.96
C LEU A 9 29.33 -31.93 6.67
N SER A 10 28.24 -31.81 5.90
CA SER A 10 28.09 -32.50 4.62
C SER A 10 29.14 -32.08 3.59
N PHE A 11 29.49 -30.79 3.56
CA PHE A 11 30.52 -30.26 2.66
C PHE A 11 31.92 -30.77 3.03
N VAL A 12 32.23 -30.80 4.32
CA VAL A 12 33.52 -31.33 4.81
C VAL A 12 33.63 -32.83 4.54
N ALA A 13 32.56 -33.59 4.76
CA ALA A 13 32.54 -35.03 4.49
C ALA A 13 32.70 -35.33 2.99
N ALA A 14 32.05 -34.55 2.12
CA ALA A 14 32.18 -34.69 0.67
C ALA A 14 33.60 -34.34 0.19
N ALA A 15 34.20 -33.27 0.73
CA ALA A 15 35.57 -32.89 0.40
C ALA A 15 36.59 -33.95 0.85
N PHE A 16 36.40 -34.54 2.04
CA PHE A 16 37.24 -35.62 2.54
C PHE A 16 37.14 -36.89 1.67
N LEU A 17 35.91 -37.29 1.32
CA LEU A 17 35.67 -38.47 0.49
C LEU A 17 36.23 -38.30 -0.94
N SER A 18 36.12 -37.08 -1.49
CA SER A 18 36.68 -36.73 -2.80
C SER A 18 38.22 -36.69 -2.76
N SER A 19 38.80 -36.21 -1.66
CA SER A 19 40.26 -36.22 -1.46
C SER A 19 40.85 -37.65 -1.38
N LEU A 20 40.14 -38.58 -0.73
CA LEU A 20 40.52 -40.00 -0.67
C LEU A 20 40.53 -40.66 -2.05
N LEU A 21 39.60 -40.27 -2.92
CA LEU A 21 39.47 -40.83 -4.27
C LEU A 21 40.55 -40.28 -5.23
N LEU A 22 40.92 -39.00 -5.08
CA LEU A 22 41.95 -38.33 -5.90
C LEU A 22 43.39 -38.67 -5.50
N GLN A 23 43.62 -39.16 -4.28
CA GLN A 23 44.93 -39.63 -3.81
C GLN A 23 45.50 -40.79 -4.66
N ARG A 24 44.64 -41.49 -5.43
CA ARG A 24 45.05 -42.52 -6.38
C ARG A 24 45.82 -41.97 -7.59
N PHE A 25 45.70 -40.68 -7.91
CA PHE A 25 46.18 -40.13 -9.19
C PHE A 25 47.21 -38.99 -9.06
N PHE A 26 47.24 -38.25 -7.94
CA PHE A 26 48.16 -37.11 -7.75
C PHE A 26 48.74 -37.07 -6.32
N ALA A 27 50.00 -36.64 -6.19
CA ALA A 27 50.70 -36.57 -4.91
C ALA A 27 50.17 -35.46 -3.97
N TYR A 28 49.62 -34.34 -4.48
CA TYR A 28 49.15 -33.21 -3.63
C TYR A 28 47.86 -32.48 -4.14
N PRO A 29 46.73 -33.17 -4.40
CA PRO A 29 45.48 -32.54 -4.85
C PRO A 29 44.65 -31.84 -3.75
N PHE A 30 45.04 -31.96 -2.48
CA PHE A 30 44.21 -31.59 -1.32
C PHE A 30 44.05 -30.08 -1.09
N LEU A 31 45.04 -29.26 -1.49
CA LEU A 31 45.07 -27.82 -1.23
C LEU A 31 43.91 -27.06 -1.89
N PHE A 32 43.59 -27.37 -3.15
CA PHE A 32 42.54 -26.66 -3.89
C PHE A 32 41.13 -27.04 -3.43
N LEU A 33 40.90 -28.31 -3.05
CA LEU A 33 39.59 -28.77 -2.56
C LEU A 33 39.27 -28.22 -1.17
N PHE A 34 40.23 -28.21 -0.24
CA PHE A 34 40.03 -27.65 1.10
C PHE A 34 39.80 -26.15 1.05
N PHE A 35 40.53 -25.43 0.19
CA PHE A 35 40.30 -24.00 -0.04
C PHE A 35 38.89 -23.71 -0.56
N ALA A 36 38.41 -24.48 -1.54
CA ALA A 36 37.05 -24.35 -2.07
C ALA A 36 35.97 -24.63 -1.02
N ALA A 37 36.18 -25.63 -0.16
CA ALA A 37 35.26 -25.98 0.93
C ALA A 37 35.17 -24.89 2.01
N VAL A 38 36.30 -24.27 2.39
CA VAL A 38 36.32 -23.16 3.36
C VAL A 38 35.62 -21.93 2.80
N MET A 39 35.85 -21.58 1.54
CA MET A 39 35.15 -20.47 0.87
C MET A 39 33.63 -20.69 0.80
N ALA A 40 33.19 -21.91 0.43
CA ALA A 40 31.76 -22.25 0.34
C ALA A 40 31.06 -22.26 1.72
N SER A 41 31.75 -22.70 2.78
CA SER A 41 31.23 -22.71 4.15
C SER A 41 31.12 -21.29 4.74
N ALA A 42 32.12 -20.43 4.47
CA ALA A 42 32.10 -19.04 4.90
C ALA A 42 30.94 -18.26 4.25
N TRP A 43 30.61 -18.56 2.99
CA TRP A 43 29.49 -17.96 2.28
C TRP A 43 28.15 -18.32 2.94
N SER A 44 27.99 -19.57 3.38
CA SER A 44 26.69 -20.11 3.79
C SER A 44 26.40 -20.05 5.31
N GLY A 45 27.42 -19.91 6.17
CA GLY A 45 27.24 -20.12 7.62
C GLY A 45 27.71 -19.03 8.60
N GLY A 46 28.49 -18.02 8.17
CA GLY A 46 29.03 -16.96 9.06
C GLY A 46 30.33 -17.34 9.78
N VAL A 47 30.84 -16.50 10.71
CA VAL A 47 32.18 -16.67 11.36
C VAL A 47 32.37 -18.05 11.98
N ALA A 48 31.39 -18.52 12.74
CA ALA A 48 31.54 -19.72 13.56
C ALA A 48 31.75 -21.00 12.73
N THR A 49 31.11 -21.10 11.56
CA THR A 49 31.29 -22.24 10.65
C THR A 49 32.60 -22.15 9.88
N GLY A 50 33.08 -20.94 9.58
CA GLY A 50 34.40 -20.72 8.98
C GLY A 50 35.53 -21.12 9.94
N LEU A 51 35.48 -20.65 11.20
CA LEU A 51 36.49 -20.97 12.21
C LEU A 51 36.55 -22.48 12.51
N PHE A 52 35.37 -23.12 12.60
CA PHE A 52 35.29 -24.56 12.83
C PHE A 52 35.83 -25.37 11.64
N ALA A 53 35.53 -24.97 10.40
CA ALA A 53 36.08 -25.63 9.21
C ALA A 53 37.61 -25.48 9.13
N VAL A 54 38.13 -24.32 9.52
CA VAL A 54 39.56 -24.04 9.59
C VAL A 54 40.24 -24.91 10.65
N PHE A 55 39.71 -24.96 11.87
CA PHE A 55 40.23 -25.80 12.95
C PHE A 55 40.20 -27.30 12.60
N LEU A 56 39.07 -27.77 12.06
CA LEU A 56 38.90 -29.16 11.65
C LEU A 56 39.84 -29.51 10.48
N SER A 57 40.03 -28.59 9.53
CA SER A 57 40.99 -28.75 8.43
C SER A 57 42.43 -28.84 8.94
N THR A 58 42.82 -28.04 9.93
CA THR A 58 44.14 -28.13 10.57
C THR A 58 44.35 -29.51 11.21
N LEU A 59 43.36 -30.00 11.97
CA LEU A 59 43.43 -31.29 12.66
C LEU A 59 43.52 -32.49 11.69
N VAL A 60 42.79 -32.44 10.57
CA VAL A 60 42.84 -33.50 9.55
C VAL A 60 44.18 -33.49 8.80
N VAL A 61 44.73 -32.31 8.49
CA VAL A 61 46.01 -32.19 7.79
C VAL A 61 47.18 -32.61 8.69
N ASP A 62 47.17 -32.18 9.95
CA ASP A 62 48.19 -32.50 10.97
C ASP A 62 48.23 -34.01 11.29
N TYR A 63 47.07 -34.66 11.38
CA TYR A 63 46.99 -36.08 11.74
C TYR A 63 47.25 -37.04 10.56
N PHE A 64 46.85 -36.68 9.33
CA PHE A 64 46.77 -37.64 8.22
C PHE A 64 47.84 -37.44 7.13
N PHE A 65 48.41 -36.24 6.98
CA PHE A 65 49.17 -35.88 5.78
C PHE A 65 50.67 -35.56 5.98
N VAL A 66 51.18 -35.41 7.22
CA VAL A 66 52.60 -35.10 7.48
C VAL A 66 53.34 -36.28 8.13
N PRO A 67 54.28 -36.95 7.43
CA PRO A 67 55.21 -37.91 8.05
C PRO A 67 56.43 -37.21 8.70
N PRO A 68 56.97 -37.72 9.82
CA PRO A 68 56.67 -39.01 10.41
C PRO A 68 55.56 -38.90 11.45
N LEU A 69 54.61 -39.84 11.36
CA LEU A 69 53.57 -40.08 12.35
C LEU A 69 54.23 -40.14 13.75
N HIS A 70 53.76 -39.29 14.67
CA HIS A 70 54.22 -39.15 16.06
C HIS A 70 55.55 -38.40 16.34
N SER A 71 55.95 -37.37 15.57
CA SER A 71 57.05 -36.49 16.01
C SER A 71 56.94 -35.01 15.58
N PHE A 72 57.02 -34.10 16.54
CA PHE A 72 57.02 -32.63 16.36
C PHE A 72 58.41 -32.11 15.94
N ALA A 73 58.78 -32.22 14.67
CA ALA A 73 59.99 -31.60 14.14
C ALA A 73 59.64 -30.57 13.05
N LEU A 74 59.74 -29.29 13.40
CA LEU A 74 59.43 -28.15 12.51
C LEU A 74 60.47 -28.05 11.39
N ASN A 75 60.03 -28.12 10.12
CA ASN A 75 60.88 -28.02 8.93
C ASN A 75 60.58 -26.72 8.16
N THR A 76 61.54 -26.19 7.40
CA THR A 76 61.45 -24.87 6.73
C THR A 76 60.31 -24.78 5.69
N THR A 77 59.76 -25.91 5.25
CA THR A 77 58.62 -26.01 4.33
C THR A 77 57.26 -25.70 5.00
N ASP A 78 57.17 -25.71 6.33
CA ASP A 78 55.92 -25.55 7.09
C ASP A 78 55.44 -24.08 7.19
N SER A 79 56.30 -23.09 6.90
CA SER A 79 55.99 -21.67 7.04
C SER A 79 54.98 -21.14 6.00
N ALA A 80 54.94 -21.73 4.81
CA ALA A 80 54.02 -21.34 3.74
C ALA A 80 52.56 -21.71 4.06
N TYR A 81 52.35 -22.83 4.76
CA TYR A 81 51.02 -23.27 5.19
C TYR A 81 50.44 -22.36 6.29
N LEU A 82 51.26 -22.01 7.28
CA LEU A 82 50.87 -21.07 8.33
C LEU A 82 50.53 -19.67 7.75
N ALA A 83 51.29 -19.20 6.76
CA ALA A 83 51.01 -17.94 6.09
C ALA A 83 49.67 -17.97 5.32
N ALA A 84 49.43 -19.02 4.53
CA ALA A 84 48.16 -19.19 3.82
C ALA A 84 46.97 -19.31 4.78
N PHE A 85 47.16 -19.97 5.93
CA PHE A 85 46.17 -20.10 6.99
C PHE A 85 45.80 -18.75 7.63
N ILE A 86 46.80 -17.94 8.00
CA ILE A 86 46.58 -16.60 8.57
C ILE A 86 45.83 -15.71 7.58
N VAL A 87 46.20 -15.75 6.29
CA VAL A 87 45.51 -14.98 5.24
C VAL A 87 44.05 -15.40 5.11
N CYS A 88 43.76 -16.71 5.12
CA CYS A 88 42.39 -17.22 5.07
C CYS A 88 41.57 -16.83 6.31
N ALA A 89 42.17 -16.90 7.51
CA ALA A 89 41.51 -16.50 8.76
C ALA A 89 41.16 -14.99 8.77
N LEU A 90 42.06 -14.14 8.25
CA LEU A 90 41.81 -12.71 8.08
C LEU A 90 40.70 -12.42 7.05
N ALA A 91 40.70 -13.13 5.91
CA ALA A 91 39.68 -12.97 4.88
C ALA A 91 38.28 -13.40 5.36
N ALA A 92 38.18 -14.52 6.09
CA ALA A 92 36.92 -14.97 6.68
C ALA A 92 36.38 -13.97 7.74
N SER A 93 37.27 -13.41 8.55
CA SER A 93 36.93 -12.37 9.55
C SER A 93 36.43 -11.07 8.88
N TRP A 94 37.05 -10.66 7.77
CA TRP A 94 36.61 -9.50 6.97
C TRP A 94 35.21 -9.72 6.39
N VAL A 95 34.99 -10.84 5.69
CA VAL A 95 33.71 -11.15 5.01
C VAL A 95 32.55 -11.18 6.00
N SER A 96 32.75 -11.75 7.20
CA SER A 96 31.68 -11.77 8.18
C SER A 96 31.42 -10.43 8.86
N SER A 97 32.45 -9.61 9.05
CA SER A 97 32.28 -8.24 9.54
C SER A 97 31.50 -7.38 8.54
N SER A 98 31.63 -7.68 7.24
CA SER A 98 30.87 -7.03 6.16
C SER A 98 29.39 -7.43 6.18
N LYS A 99 29.08 -8.72 6.35
CA LYS A 99 27.70 -9.23 6.38
C LYS A 99 26.88 -8.72 7.56
N LYS A 100 27.51 -8.51 8.73
CA LYS A 100 26.81 -8.01 9.92
C LYS A 100 26.36 -6.55 9.76
N LYS A 101 27.14 -5.72 9.05
CA LYS A 101 26.81 -4.31 8.79
C LYS A 101 25.63 -4.18 7.81
N THR A 102 25.55 -5.02 6.78
CA THR A 102 24.45 -4.97 5.81
C THR A 102 23.13 -5.45 6.41
N GLU A 103 23.15 -6.48 7.25
CA GLU A 103 21.95 -6.96 7.96
C GLU A 103 21.42 -5.94 8.98
N GLN A 104 22.31 -5.16 9.62
CA GLN A 104 21.91 -4.09 10.54
C GLN A 104 21.32 -2.88 9.82
N ALA A 105 21.99 -2.40 8.76
CA ALA A 105 21.47 -1.28 7.97
C ALA A 105 20.10 -1.61 7.36
N LEU A 106 19.88 -2.83 6.90
CA LEU A 106 18.59 -3.25 6.35
C LEU A 106 17.47 -3.25 7.40
N ARG A 107 17.77 -3.63 8.65
CA ARG A 107 16.81 -3.59 9.75
C ARG A 107 16.43 -2.16 10.12
N GLU A 108 17.41 -1.27 10.23
CA GLU A 108 17.16 0.16 10.51
C GLU A 108 16.27 0.79 9.44
N MET A 109 16.53 0.51 8.15
CA MET A 109 15.70 1.00 7.04
C MET A 109 14.28 0.44 7.10
N ARG A 110 14.12 -0.85 7.43
CA ARG A 110 12.81 -1.49 7.58
C ARG A 110 12.04 -0.87 8.74
N ASP A 111 12.68 -0.66 9.89
CA ASP A 111 12.02 -0.10 11.07
C ASP A 111 11.64 1.38 10.85
N GLN A 112 12.47 2.16 10.15
CA GLN A 112 12.11 3.52 9.73
C GLN A 112 10.94 3.55 8.76
N LEU A 113 10.89 2.60 7.81
CA LEU A 113 9.79 2.50 6.85
C LEU A 113 8.48 2.16 7.57
N GLU A 114 8.51 1.24 8.53
CA GLU A 114 7.32 0.86 9.30
C GLU A 114 6.77 2.03 10.13
N ILE A 115 7.64 2.81 10.79
CA ILE A 115 7.21 4.03 11.50
C ILE A 115 6.56 5.01 10.52
N ARG A 116 7.20 5.30 9.39
CA ARG A 116 6.68 6.24 8.39
C ARG A 116 5.35 5.77 7.78
N VAL A 117 5.21 4.47 7.52
CA VAL A 117 3.94 3.90 7.04
C VAL A 117 2.86 4.09 8.10
N ALA A 118 3.14 3.78 9.36
CA ALA A 118 2.20 3.94 10.46
C ALA A 118 1.76 5.41 10.67
N GLU A 119 2.72 6.36 10.59
CA GLU A 119 2.44 7.80 10.66
C GLU A 119 1.52 8.24 9.52
N ARG A 120 1.88 7.88 8.28
CA ARG A 120 1.08 8.23 7.09
C ARG A 120 -0.31 7.60 7.11
N THR A 121 -0.46 6.37 7.58
CA THR A 121 -1.78 5.75 7.71
C THR A 121 -2.64 6.49 8.72
N SER A 122 -2.08 6.93 9.85
CA SER A 122 -2.82 7.72 10.84
C SER A 122 -3.22 9.10 10.31
N GLU A 123 -2.32 9.79 9.59
CA GLU A 123 -2.62 11.07 8.93
C GLU A 123 -3.72 10.94 7.87
N LEU A 124 -3.65 9.90 7.04
CA LEU A 124 -4.67 9.62 6.02
C LEU A 124 -6.03 9.29 6.66
N GLU A 125 -6.05 8.51 7.72
CA GLU A 125 -7.29 8.19 8.45
C GLU A 125 -7.95 9.44 9.03
N LYS A 126 -7.17 10.34 9.63
CA LYS A 126 -7.67 11.63 10.13
C LYS A 126 -8.28 12.47 9.00
N THR A 127 -7.54 12.61 7.90
CA THR A 127 -8.01 13.39 6.73
C THR A 127 -9.28 12.80 6.13
N ILE A 128 -9.40 11.47 6.06
CA ILE A 128 -10.61 10.79 5.58
C ILE A 128 -11.78 11.04 6.53
N ALA A 129 -11.56 11.01 7.85
CA ALA A 129 -12.59 11.30 8.84
C ALA A 129 -13.09 12.76 8.72
N GLU A 130 -12.18 13.72 8.61
CA GLU A 130 -12.51 15.14 8.41
C GLU A 130 -13.25 15.39 7.08
N LEU A 131 -12.78 14.78 5.98
CA LEU A 131 -13.43 14.91 4.68
C LEU A 131 -14.84 14.32 4.70
N ARG A 132 -15.04 13.18 5.35
CA ARG A 132 -16.37 12.56 5.51
C ARG A 132 -17.32 13.45 6.30
N GLU A 133 -16.83 14.09 7.36
CA GLU A 133 -17.63 15.00 8.16
C GLU A 133 -18.03 16.25 7.37
N ASN A 134 -17.07 16.88 6.69
CA ASN A 134 -17.34 18.02 5.80
C ASN A 134 -18.32 17.64 4.67
N GLN A 135 -18.19 16.44 4.10
CA GLN A 135 -19.14 15.95 3.09
C GLN A 135 -20.55 15.76 3.65
N ARG A 136 -20.69 15.27 4.90
CA ARG A 136 -21.99 15.13 5.55
C ARG A 136 -22.63 16.49 5.81
N GLN A 137 -21.89 17.42 6.38
CA GLN A 137 -22.36 18.78 6.64
C GLN A 137 -22.78 19.48 5.35
N LYS A 138 -21.97 19.37 4.29
CA LYS A 138 -22.31 19.92 2.98
C LYS A 138 -23.61 19.33 2.42
N ARG A 139 -23.81 18.01 2.50
CA ARG A 139 -25.05 17.36 2.06
C ARG A 139 -26.27 17.80 2.86
N GLN A 140 -26.12 17.98 4.18
CA GLN A 140 -27.19 18.48 5.04
C GLN A 140 -27.58 19.91 4.63
N LEU A 141 -26.59 20.80 4.52
CA LEU A 141 -26.82 22.19 4.09
C LEU A 141 -27.42 22.26 2.68
N GLU A 142 -26.98 21.41 1.75
CA GLU A 142 -27.55 21.34 0.40
C GLU A 142 -29.01 20.87 0.42
N SER A 143 -29.35 19.87 1.26
CA SER A 143 -30.72 19.39 1.43
C SER A 143 -31.62 20.45 2.07
N GLU A 144 -31.15 21.13 3.12
CA GLU A 144 -31.86 22.24 3.76
C GLU A 144 -32.08 23.39 2.79
N ARG A 145 -31.05 23.76 2.03
CA ARG A 145 -31.14 24.79 0.98
C ARG A 145 -32.16 24.41 -0.08
N SER A 146 -32.17 23.16 -0.55
CA SER A 146 -33.16 22.67 -1.52
C SER A 146 -34.57 22.77 -0.96
N ALA A 147 -34.80 22.27 0.25
CA ALA A 147 -36.12 22.28 0.89
C ALA A 147 -36.64 23.73 1.12
N LEU A 148 -35.76 24.64 1.53
CA LEU A 148 -36.09 26.05 1.68
C LEU A 148 -36.39 26.71 0.33
N SER A 149 -35.60 26.40 -0.70
CA SER A 149 -35.82 26.89 -2.06
C SER A 149 -37.18 26.43 -2.60
N ASP A 150 -37.53 25.15 -2.45
CA ASP A 150 -38.81 24.59 -2.90
C ASP A 150 -40.01 25.22 -2.19
N ARG A 151 -39.89 25.50 -0.88
CA ARG A 151 -40.92 26.20 -0.11
C ARG A 151 -41.12 27.63 -0.59
N LEU A 152 -40.03 28.36 -0.84
CA LEU A 152 -40.08 29.73 -1.35
C LEU A 152 -40.67 29.79 -2.76
N GLU A 153 -40.27 28.88 -3.64
CA GLU A 153 -40.81 28.78 -4.99
C GLU A 153 -42.31 28.49 -4.96
N THR A 154 -42.73 27.50 -4.16
CA THR A 154 -44.16 27.17 -3.97
C THR A 154 -44.95 28.39 -3.47
N ARG A 155 -44.42 29.13 -2.48
CA ARG A 155 -45.09 30.35 -1.98
C ARG A 155 -45.22 31.41 -3.07
N LYS A 156 -44.15 31.68 -3.83
CA LYS A 156 -44.18 32.65 -4.94
C LYS A 156 -45.19 32.26 -6.01
N LEU A 157 -45.24 30.98 -6.39
CA LEU A 157 -46.19 30.47 -7.36
C LEU A 157 -47.63 30.61 -6.86
N VAL A 158 -47.90 30.24 -5.61
CA VAL A 158 -49.24 30.38 -5.01
C VAL A 158 -49.65 31.85 -4.92
N ASP A 159 -48.76 32.74 -4.49
CA ASP A 159 -49.06 34.19 -4.43
C ASP A 159 -49.33 34.76 -5.83
N ARG A 160 -48.58 34.34 -6.85
CA ARG A 160 -48.81 34.74 -8.25
C ARG A 160 -50.14 34.19 -8.80
N ALA A 161 -50.45 32.92 -8.53
CA ALA A 161 -51.70 32.30 -8.92
C ALA A 161 -52.92 32.97 -8.25
N LYS A 162 -52.82 33.33 -6.95
CA LYS A 162 -53.86 34.13 -6.27
C LYS A 162 -54.09 35.45 -7.00
N GLY A 163 -53.02 36.19 -7.33
CA GLY A 163 -53.12 37.46 -8.06
C GLY A 163 -53.76 37.33 -9.46
N ILE A 164 -53.58 36.20 -10.15
CA ILE A 164 -54.27 35.91 -11.41
C ILE A 164 -55.76 35.67 -11.16
N LEU A 165 -56.11 34.78 -10.23
CA LEU A 165 -57.50 34.45 -9.92
C LEU A 165 -58.29 35.67 -9.41
N GLN A 166 -57.68 36.53 -8.59
CA GLN A 166 -58.28 37.78 -8.14
C GLN A 166 -58.63 38.69 -9.33
N ARG A 167 -57.75 38.81 -10.32
CA ARG A 167 -57.97 39.64 -11.51
C ARG A 167 -58.99 39.02 -12.49
N GLU A 168 -58.90 37.72 -12.75
CA GLU A 168 -59.78 37.05 -13.72
C GLU A 168 -61.20 36.82 -13.20
N LEU A 169 -61.34 36.47 -11.92
CA LEU A 169 -62.62 36.09 -11.31
C LEU A 169 -63.20 37.18 -10.39
N MET A 170 -62.48 38.28 -10.17
CA MET A 170 -62.89 39.39 -9.29
C MET A 170 -63.23 38.92 -7.87
N ILE A 171 -62.46 37.96 -7.36
CA ILE A 171 -62.59 37.38 -6.02
C ILE A 171 -61.53 37.93 -5.05
N THR A 172 -61.77 37.78 -3.75
CA THR A 172 -60.81 38.17 -2.70
C THR A 172 -59.60 37.23 -2.63
N GLU A 173 -58.55 37.63 -1.91
CA GLU A 173 -57.35 36.79 -1.73
C GLU A 173 -57.67 35.47 -1.01
N GLU A 174 -58.56 35.51 -0.02
CA GLU A 174 -58.97 34.33 0.75
C GLU A 174 -59.77 33.34 -0.11
N GLU A 175 -60.64 33.84 -0.99
CA GLU A 175 -61.41 33.03 -1.93
C GLU A 175 -60.50 32.40 -3.00
N ALA A 176 -59.52 33.15 -3.50
CA ALA A 176 -58.52 32.64 -4.44
C ALA A 176 -57.67 31.53 -3.80
N TYR A 177 -57.19 31.74 -2.57
CA TYR A 177 -56.45 30.71 -1.83
C TYR A 177 -57.29 29.45 -1.59
N SER A 178 -58.54 29.63 -1.17
CA SER A 178 -59.48 28.52 -0.93
C SER A 178 -59.76 27.73 -2.21
N THR A 179 -59.84 28.41 -3.36
CA THR A 179 -60.00 27.78 -4.68
C THR A 179 -58.79 26.93 -5.04
N ILE A 180 -57.57 27.46 -4.90
CA ILE A 180 -56.33 26.70 -5.19
C ILE A 180 -56.22 25.49 -4.25
N ARG A 181 -56.52 25.67 -2.96
CA ARG A 181 -56.47 24.59 -1.97
C ARG A 181 -57.49 23.49 -2.27
N ARG A 182 -58.72 23.86 -2.63
CA ARG A 182 -59.77 22.92 -3.00
C ARG A 182 -59.36 22.12 -4.25
N GLU A 183 -58.87 22.80 -5.28
CA GLU A 183 -58.40 22.12 -6.49
C GLU A 183 -57.18 21.21 -6.27
N SER A 184 -56.28 21.58 -5.36
CA SER A 184 -55.18 20.72 -4.93
C SER A 184 -55.70 19.42 -4.28
N GLN A 185 -56.71 19.51 -3.43
CA GLN A 185 -57.33 18.34 -2.77
C GLN A 185 -58.10 17.47 -3.76
N ASP A 186 -58.96 18.08 -4.58
CA ASP A 186 -59.82 17.40 -5.55
C ASP A 186 -58.98 16.66 -6.59
N ARG A 187 -57.87 17.26 -7.04
CA ARG A 187 -56.95 16.67 -8.03
C ARG A 187 -55.84 15.82 -7.42
N ARG A 188 -55.72 15.77 -6.09
CA ARG A 188 -54.62 15.12 -5.35
C ARG A 188 -53.24 15.52 -5.86
N LYS A 189 -53.06 16.81 -6.15
CA LYS A 189 -51.79 17.41 -6.59
C LYS A 189 -51.28 18.39 -5.57
N SER A 190 -49.98 18.65 -5.56
CA SER A 190 -49.40 19.66 -4.68
C SER A 190 -49.95 21.05 -5.01
N MET A 191 -50.02 21.94 -4.02
CA MET A 191 -50.39 23.34 -4.28
C MET A 191 -49.44 24.01 -5.29
N LYS A 192 -48.16 23.59 -5.34
CA LYS A 192 -47.17 24.04 -6.31
C LYS A 192 -47.62 23.75 -7.75
N GLU A 193 -47.97 22.50 -8.05
CA GLU A 193 -48.41 22.09 -9.39
C GLU A 193 -49.70 22.78 -9.85
N ILE A 194 -50.66 22.99 -8.93
CA ILE A 194 -51.89 23.73 -9.25
C ILE A 194 -51.56 25.18 -9.58
N ALA A 195 -50.73 25.83 -8.75
CA ALA A 195 -50.31 27.21 -8.97
C ALA A 195 -49.51 27.36 -10.28
N GLU A 196 -48.59 26.45 -10.58
CA GLU A 196 -47.86 26.40 -11.86
C GLU A 196 -48.82 26.29 -13.04
N SER A 197 -49.82 25.42 -12.96
CA SER A 197 -50.82 25.23 -14.02
C SER A 197 -51.61 26.51 -14.29
N ILE A 198 -52.00 27.24 -13.24
CA ILE A 198 -52.72 28.52 -13.35
C ILE A 198 -51.82 29.59 -13.99
N VAL A 199 -50.58 29.73 -13.50
CA VAL A 199 -49.62 30.70 -14.02
C VAL A 199 -49.27 30.41 -15.49
N LEU A 200 -49.03 29.15 -15.84
CA LEU A 200 -48.73 28.75 -17.21
C LEU A 200 -49.90 29.05 -18.16
N ASN A 201 -51.14 28.79 -17.73
CA ASN A 201 -52.31 29.07 -18.54
C ASN A 201 -52.51 30.58 -18.78
N ASP A 202 -52.24 31.41 -17.78
CA ASP A 202 -52.25 32.88 -17.91
C ASP A 202 -51.17 33.37 -18.90
N GLU A 203 -49.94 32.83 -18.80
CA GLU A 203 -48.85 33.15 -19.73
C GLU A 203 -49.18 32.74 -21.18
N MET A 204 -49.84 31.60 -21.39
CA MET A 204 -50.31 31.17 -22.72
C MET A 204 -51.41 32.05 -23.30
N LYS A 205 -52.35 32.54 -22.47
CA LYS A 205 -53.38 33.50 -22.90
C LYS A 205 -52.77 34.84 -23.31
N HIS A 206 -51.71 35.29 -22.63
CA HIS A 206 -51.04 36.55 -22.92
C HIS A 206 -50.07 36.51 -24.11
N THR A 207 -49.55 35.33 -24.45
CA THR A 207 -48.63 35.13 -25.59
C THR A 207 -49.32 34.78 -26.91
N SER A 208 -50.59 34.37 -26.88
CA SER A 208 -51.38 34.12 -28.09
C SER A 208 -51.81 35.45 -28.75
N PRO A 209 -51.47 35.72 -30.02
CA PRO A 209 -51.90 36.93 -30.72
C PRO A 209 -53.44 36.94 -30.84
N ARG A 210 -54.10 38.01 -30.39
CA ARG A 210 -55.54 38.23 -30.65
C ARG A 210 -55.80 38.02 -32.15
N PRO A 211 -56.76 37.15 -32.56
CA PRO A 211 -57.16 37.10 -33.96
C PRO A 211 -57.63 38.50 -34.34
N ARG A 212 -57.06 39.09 -35.40
CA ARG A 212 -57.61 40.32 -35.99
C ARG A 212 -59.03 39.97 -36.44
N ALA A 213 -60.02 40.40 -35.66
CA ALA A 213 -61.40 40.30 -36.05
C ALA A 213 -61.53 40.99 -37.41
N SER A 214 -61.94 40.20 -38.40
CA SER A 214 -62.30 40.64 -39.74
C SER A 214 -63.15 41.90 -39.67
N GLU A 215 -62.69 42.94 -40.36
CA GLU A 215 -63.50 44.10 -40.71
C GLU A 215 -64.76 43.61 -41.44
N SER A 216 -65.86 43.51 -40.70
CA SER A 216 -67.19 43.53 -41.28
C SER A 216 -67.80 44.89 -40.97
N ARG A 217 -67.50 45.88 -41.81
CA ARG A 217 -68.31 47.09 -41.92
C ARG A 217 -68.52 47.44 -43.38
N HIS A 218 -69.78 47.27 -43.76
CA HIS A 218 -70.54 47.92 -44.84
C HIS A 218 -70.27 47.49 -46.28
#